data_AF-A0A9P5BWU7-F1
#
_entry.id   AF-A0A9P5BWU7-F1
#
_cell.length_a   1.000
_cell.length_b   1.000
_cell.length_c   1.000
_cell.angle_alpha   90.00
_cell.angle_beta   90.00
_cell.angle_gamma   90.00
#
_symmetry.space_group_name_H-M   'P 1'
#
loop_
_entity.id
_entity.type
_entity.pdbx_description
1 polymer ?
#
loop_
_entity_poly.entity_id
_entity_poly.type
_entity_poly.pdbx_seq_one_letter_code
_entity_poly.pdbx_strand_id
1 'polypeptide(L)'
;MILQFDKLSNYRLPDYADASLTLDGQPLSIYKVEIFSEEQDAIKKTASVPHGIATVLYRWHPNALAAFLDLDAWFSLTWTATLPPSTPGMDAKTLEIGRVGSQVTFGTLDSSGDNWEIMLTYNVASNTNEKFRRGQWVPNTKESMLGEKDIKIPELVERLGSDWVAKAIRNKSWEARKGVKHTFHVEYAPMDIFGDGIATSPHLLYASLDVGNCTTCGTSAKIKSLNRCGRCGTAAYCSGECQREDWRVHKWICTMSAEDRGMAIKVSDKGGLYKWDTERTMVARGEEVESENPFFETTQLKRTREE
;
A
#
# COMPACT_ATOMS: atom_id res chain seq x y z
N MET A 1 1.64 19.88 -21.08
CA MET A 1 0.37 19.20 -20.72
C MET A 1 0.36 18.90 -19.24
N ILE A 2 -0.73 19.22 -18.54
CA ILE A 2 -0.87 19.19 -17.06
C ILE A 2 -1.06 17.73 -16.59
N LEU A 3 -0.42 17.34 -15.49
CA LEU A 3 -0.70 16.06 -14.82
C LEU A 3 -2.15 16.07 -14.31
N GLN A 4 -2.92 15.04 -14.62
CA GLN A 4 -4.30 14.91 -14.15
C GLN A 4 -4.39 14.00 -12.94
N PHE A 5 -5.29 14.32 -12.02
CA PHE A 5 -5.48 13.57 -10.80
C PHE A 5 -6.96 13.24 -10.61
N ASP A 6 -7.23 12.03 -10.10
CA ASP A 6 -8.50 11.68 -9.49
C ASP A 6 -8.43 12.06 -8.01
N LYS A 7 -9.26 13.01 -7.59
CA LYS A 7 -9.38 13.38 -6.17
C LYS A 7 -10.11 12.27 -5.42
N LEU A 8 -9.56 11.84 -4.29
CA LEU A 8 -10.17 10.84 -3.42
C LEU A 8 -10.85 11.53 -2.22
N SER A 9 -11.69 12.53 -2.49
CA SER A 9 -12.26 13.41 -1.46
C SER A 9 -13.12 12.68 -0.42
N ASN A 10 -13.71 11.55 -0.78
CA ASN A 10 -14.58 10.75 0.08
C ASN A 10 -13.87 9.52 0.65
N TYR A 11 -12.59 9.35 0.35
CA TYR A 11 -11.82 8.22 0.86
C TYR A 11 -11.43 8.48 2.31
N ARG A 12 -11.69 7.50 3.18
CA ARG A 12 -11.54 7.61 4.64
C ARG A 12 -10.83 6.38 5.17
N LEU A 13 -10.08 6.57 6.25
CA LEU A 13 -9.56 5.45 7.01
C LEU A 13 -10.68 4.83 7.86
N PRO A 14 -10.64 3.51 8.11
CA PRO A 14 -11.61 2.85 8.98
C PRO A 14 -11.64 3.47 10.37
N ASP A 15 -12.86 3.64 10.91
CA ASP A 15 -13.18 4.33 12.17
C ASP A 15 -12.91 5.86 12.18
N TYR A 16 -12.55 6.44 11.03
CA TYR A 16 -12.33 7.88 10.85
C TYR A 16 -13.23 8.46 9.75
N ALA A 17 -14.55 8.36 9.93
CA ALA A 17 -15.53 8.69 8.88
C ALA A 17 -15.49 10.14 8.39
N ASP A 18 -15.14 11.08 9.28
CA ASP A 18 -15.13 12.51 8.97
C ASP A 18 -13.71 13.05 8.66
N ALA A 19 -12.67 12.22 8.83
CA ALA A 19 -11.29 12.68 8.70
C ALA A 19 -10.84 12.71 7.23
N SER A 20 -10.71 13.91 6.68
CA SER A 20 -10.05 14.11 5.39
C SER A 20 -8.58 13.71 5.44
N LEU A 21 -8.11 13.15 4.32
CA LEU A 21 -6.73 12.71 4.15
C LEU A 21 -5.98 13.62 3.18
N THR A 22 -4.69 13.76 3.44
CA THR A 22 -3.74 14.53 2.65
C THR A 22 -2.59 13.65 2.21
N LEU A 23 -1.94 14.08 1.13
CA LEU A 23 -0.75 13.47 0.56
C LEU A 23 0.18 14.60 0.14
N ASP A 24 1.37 14.65 0.72
CA ASP A 24 2.35 15.73 0.49
C ASP A 24 1.76 17.13 0.78
N GLY A 25 0.99 17.24 1.87
CA GLY A 25 0.34 18.48 2.28
C GLY A 25 -0.79 18.98 1.35
N GLN A 26 -1.25 18.16 0.42
CA GLN A 26 -2.39 18.44 -0.47
C GLN A 26 -3.52 17.43 -0.27
N PRO A 27 -4.79 17.75 -0.61
CA PRO A 27 -5.88 16.77 -0.53
C PRO A 27 -5.57 15.48 -1.29
N LEU A 28 -5.86 14.32 -0.68
CA LEU A 28 -5.52 13.02 -1.23
C LEU A 28 -6.01 12.85 -2.68
N SER A 29 -5.07 12.52 -3.56
CA SER A 29 -5.37 12.26 -4.97
C SER A 29 -4.40 11.25 -5.58
N ILE A 30 -4.81 10.64 -6.69
CA ILE A 30 -4.02 9.65 -7.43
C ILE A 30 -3.98 10.03 -8.91
N TYR A 31 -3.00 9.54 -9.65
CA TYR A 31 -2.93 9.77 -11.10
C TYR A 31 -4.09 9.12 -11.84
N LYS A 32 -4.59 9.83 -12.86
CA LYS A 32 -5.40 9.19 -13.91
C LYS A 32 -4.51 8.30 -14.77
N VAL A 33 -4.94 7.07 -15.02
CA VAL A 33 -4.09 6.04 -15.67
C VAL A 33 -3.73 6.40 -17.12
N GLU A 34 -4.55 7.21 -17.79
CA GLU A 34 -4.39 7.60 -19.20
C GLU A 34 -3.22 8.59 -19.46
N ILE A 35 -2.53 9.07 -18.42
CA ILE A 35 -1.52 10.14 -18.54
C ILE A 35 -0.17 9.64 -19.09
N PHE A 36 0.11 8.34 -19.00
CA PHE A 36 1.39 7.75 -19.40
C PHE A 36 1.28 6.89 -20.67
N SER A 37 0.29 7.16 -21.55
CA SER A 37 0.22 6.54 -22.87
C SER A 37 1.39 7.01 -23.76
N GLU A 38 1.85 6.13 -24.64
CA GLU A 38 2.99 6.39 -25.56
C GLU A 38 2.78 7.67 -26.40
N GLU A 39 1.53 8.08 -26.65
CA GLU A 39 1.18 9.29 -27.39
C GLU A 39 1.50 10.61 -26.64
N GLN A 40 1.81 10.58 -25.34
CA GLN A 40 2.16 11.77 -24.54
C GLN A 40 3.68 11.92 -24.26
N ASP A 41 4.52 11.03 -24.78
CA ASP A 41 5.97 10.93 -24.44
C ASP A 41 6.86 12.05 -25.02
N ALA A 42 6.30 13.00 -25.80
CA ALA A 42 7.09 14.10 -26.37
C ALA A 42 7.60 15.13 -25.35
N ILE A 43 7.07 15.13 -24.10
CA ILE A 43 7.49 16.05 -23.03
C ILE A 43 7.64 15.25 -21.72
N LYS A 44 8.88 15.12 -21.22
CA LYS A 44 9.19 14.48 -19.93
C LYS A 44 8.53 15.29 -18.79
N LYS A 45 7.43 14.79 -18.22
CA LYS A 45 6.78 15.39 -17.03
C LYS A 45 7.42 14.82 -15.77
N THR A 46 7.76 15.68 -14.81
CA THR A 46 8.19 15.23 -13.47
C THR A 46 6.99 14.70 -12.71
N ALA A 47 6.96 13.40 -12.45
CA ALA A 47 5.93 12.76 -11.65
C ALA A 47 6.20 13.02 -10.16
N SER A 48 5.15 13.37 -9.43
CA SER A 48 5.15 13.44 -7.97
C SER A 48 5.20 12.02 -7.42
N VAL A 49 6.27 11.72 -6.66
CA VAL A 49 6.47 10.44 -5.99
C VAL A 49 5.31 10.07 -5.07
N PRO A 50 4.85 10.94 -4.14
CA PRO A 50 3.73 10.63 -3.26
C PRO A 50 2.50 10.14 -4.02
N HIS A 51 2.08 10.90 -5.05
CA HIS A 51 0.92 10.55 -5.87
C HIS A 51 1.13 9.26 -6.67
N GLY A 52 2.36 9.00 -7.13
CA GLY A 52 2.70 7.78 -7.83
C GLY A 52 2.59 6.54 -6.94
N ILE A 53 3.16 6.60 -5.74
CA ILE A 53 3.04 5.55 -4.72
C ILE A 53 1.58 5.30 -4.34
N ALA A 54 0.83 6.37 -4.05
CA ALA A 54 -0.59 6.25 -3.72
C ALA A 54 -1.40 5.64 -4.87
N THR A 55 -1.07 5.97 -6.13
CA THR A 55 -1.69 5.38 -7.32
C THR A 55 -1.43 3.88 -7.40
N VAL A 56 -0.19 3.43 -7.24
CA VAL A 56 0.16 2.01 -7.31
C VAL A 56 -0.59 1.21 -6.25
N LEU A 57 -0.55 1.66 -5.00
CA LEU A 57 -1.20 0.97 -3.89
C LEU A 57 -2.73 0.95 -4.05
N TYR A 58 -3.35 2.09 -4.35
CA TYR A 58 -4.81 2.17 -4.52
C TYR A 58 -5.32 1.31 -5.67
N ARG A 59 -4.62 1.33 -6.81
CA ARG A 59 -5.01 0.55 -7.99
C ARG A 59 -4.74 -0.94 -7.81
N TRP A 60 -3.81 -1.32 -6.94
CA TRP A 60 -3.66 -2.72 -6.52
C TRP A 60 -4.81 -3.13 -5.60
N HIS A 61 -5.02 -2.40 -4.50
CA HIS A 61 -6.18 -2.55 -3.64
C HIS A 61 -6.39 -1.30 -2.77
N PRO A 62 -7.61 -0.75 -2.65
CA PRO A 62 -7.86 0.43 -1.82
C PRO A 62 -7.37 0.25 -0.37
N ASN A 63 -7.60 -0.89 0.28
CA ASN A 63 -7.11 -1.11 1.65
C ASN A 63 -5.57 -1.13 1.79
N ALA A 64 -4.82 -1.36 0.71
CA ALA A 64 -3.36 -1.23 0.75
C ALA A 64 -2.93 0.25 0.85
N LEU A 65 -3.65 1.16 0.17
CA LEU A 65 -3.47 2.60 0.38
C LEU A 65 -3.92 3.01 1.79
N ALA A 66 -5.04 2.47 2.30
CA ALA A 66 -5.46 2.75 3.68
C ALA A 66 -4.37 2.36 4.67
N ALA A 67 -3.82 1.15 4.55
CA ALA A 67 -2.73 0.70 5.42
C ALA A 67 -1.52 1.62 5.38
N PHE A 68 -1.21 2.15 4.19
CA PHE A 68 -0.13 3.10 3.99
C PHE A 68 -0.35 4.44 4.67
N LEU A 69 -1.60 4.91 4.70
CA LEU A 69 -1.96 6.19 5.31
C LEU A 69 -2.34 6.06 6.79
N ASP A 70 -2.45 4.86 7.34
CA ASP A 70 -2.97 4.59 8.69
C ASP A 70 -1.86 4.25 9.69
N LEU A 71 -1.12 5.29 10.10
CA LEU A 71 -0.04 5.16 11.08
C LEU A 71 -0.52 4.75 12.48
N ASP A 72 -1.80 4.94 12.77
CA ASP A 72 -2.38 4.53 14.05
C ASP A 72 -2.61 3.01 14.12
N ALA A 73 -2.89 2.37 12.98
CA ALA A 73 -3.08 0.93 12.90
C ALA A 73 -1.78 0.16 12.61
N TRP A 74 -0.91 0.72 11.78
CA TRP A 74 0.25 0.00 11.25
C TRP A 74 1.54 0.73 11.59
N PHE A 75 2.45 0.04 12.27
CA PHE A 75 3.83 0.49 12.46
C PHE A 75 4.59 0.45 11.13
N SER A 76 4.45 -0.64 10.37
CA SER A 76 5.05 -0.77 9.04
C SER A 76 4.11 -1.46 8.03
N LEU A 77 4.41 -1.29 6.76
CA LEU A 77 3.91 -2.15 5.68
C LEU A 77 4.96 -2.32 4.60
N THR A 78 4.87 -3.42 3.88
CA THR A 78 5.69 -3.68 2.68
C THR A 78 4.83 -4.29 1.59
N TRP A 79 4.75 -3.61 0.45
CA TRP A 79 4.18 -4.13 -0.78
C TRP A 79 5.29 -4.44 -1.76
N THR A 80 5.28 -5.63 -2.36
CA THR A 80 6.21 -5.97 -3.44
C THR A 80 5.48 -6.43 -4.69
N ALA A 81 6.12 -6.24 -5.85
CA ALA A 81 5.74 -6.81 -7.12
C ALA A 81 6.95 -7.37 -7.86
N THR A 82 7.10 -8.70 -7.84
CA THR A 82 8.09 -9.39 -8.65
C THR A 82 7.60 -9.47 -10.10
N LEU A 83 8.33 -8.81 -10.99
CA LEU A 83 8.06 -8.76 -12.42
C LEU A 83 8.88 -9.84 -13.13
N PRO A 84 8.27 -10.57 -14.09
CA PRO A 84 9.02 -11.51 -14.90
C PRO A 84 10.05 -10.77 -15.78
N PRO A 85 11.12 -11.46 -16.21
CA PRO A 85 12.09 -10.90 -17.14
C PRO A 85 11.43 -10.29 -18.38
N SER A 86 11.81 -9.08 -18.74
CA SER A 86 11.31 -8.42 -19.96
C SER A 86 11.83 -9.07 -21.24
N THR A 87 13.00 -9.70 -21.18
CA THR A 87 13.63 -10.43 -22.29
C THR A 87 14.23 -11.74 -21.80
N PRO A 88 14.31 -12.77 -22.67
CA PRO A 88 15.02 -14.01 -22.35
C PRO A 88 16.47 -13.73 -21.93
N GLY A 89 16.93 -14.30 -20.82
CA GLY A 89 18.27 -14.09 -20.28
C GLY A 89 18.46 -12.88 -19.38
N MET A 90 17.41 -12.07 -19.15
CA MET A 90 17.39 -11.11 -18.06
C MET A 90 16.84 -11.73 -16.78
N ASP A 91 17.27 -11.16 -15.67
CA ASP A 91 16.83 -11.49 -14.34
C ASP A 91 15.45 -10.87 -14.02
N ALA A 92 14.69 -11.54 -13.17
CA ALA A 92 13.46 -10.97 -12.61
C ALA A 92 13.82 -9.75 -11.77
N LYS A 93 12.89 -8.80 -11.67
CA LYS A 93 13.06 -7.61 -10.83
C LYS A 93 11.91 -7.48 -9.87
N THR A 94 12.20 -7.14 -8.62
CA THR A 94 11.17 -6.92 -7.61
C THR A 94 11.05 -5.43 -7.33
N LEU A 95 9.86 -4.88 -7.54
CA LEU A 95 9.53 -3.54 -7.09
C LEU A 95 9.09 -3.62 -5.64
N GLU A 96 9.52 -2.66 -4.82
CA GLU A 96 9.11 -2.58 -3.42
C GLU A 96 8.61 -1.18 -3.09
N ILE A 97 7.54 -1.12 -2.28
CA ILE A 97 7.02 0.07 -1.62
C ILE A 97 6.82 -0.30 -0.16
N GLY A 98 7.64 0.26 0.71
CA GLY A 98 7.60 0.12 2.15
C GLY A 98 7.33 1.44 2.86
N ARG A 99 6.80 1.35 4.07
CA ARG A 99 6.72 2.47 5.01
C ARG A 99 6.91 1.95 6.42
N VAL A 100 7.80 2.59 7.17
CA VAL A 100 8.02 2.37 8.61
C VAL A 100 7.82 3.70 9.33
N GLY A 101 6.79 3.80 10.17
CA GLY A 101 6.39 5.06 10.78
C GLY A 101 6.15 6.16 9.72
N SER A 102 6.81 7.31 9.87
CA SER A 102 6.73 8.40 8.89
C SER A 102 7.80 8.32 7.79
N GLN A 103 8.55 7.22 7.67
CA GLN A 103 9.55 7.02 6.63
C GLN A 103 9.00 6.10 5.54
N VAL A 104 9.10 6.52 4.28
CA VAL A 104 8.68 5.78 3.10
C VAL A 104 9.92 5.39 2.32
N THR A 105 10.07 4.11 2.01
CA THR A 105 11.18 3.57 1.22
C THR A 105 10.61 2.80 0.04
N PHE A 106 11.11 3.03 -1.16
CA PHE A 106 10.65 2.34 -2.34
C PHE A 106 11.77 2.21 -3.36
N GLY A 107 11.63 1.27 -4.29
CA GLY A 107 12.66 1.06 -5.29
C GLY A 107 12.59 -0.27 -5.99
N THR A 108 13.74 -0.72 -6.47
CA THR A 108 13.88 -1.98 -7.21
C THR A 108 14.97 -2.81 -6.58
N LEU A 109 14.62 -4.04 -6.26
CA LEU A 109 15.53 -5.09 -5.81
C LEU A 109 15.99 -5.91 -7.02
N ASP A 110 17.15 -6.54 -6.87
CA ASP A 110 17.70 -7.49 -7.83
C ASP A 110 16.86 -8.79 -7.94
N SER A 111 17.38 -9.78 -8.68
CA SER A 111 16.72 -11.08 -8.87
C SER A 111 16.62 -11.91 -7.59
N SER A 112 17.53 -11.73 -6.64
CA SER A 112 17.48 -12.42 -5.35
C SER A 112 16.37 -11.85 -4.47
N GLY A 113 16.09 -10.55 -4.61
CA GLY A 113 15.23 -9.81 -3.71
C GLY A 113 15.96 -9.32 -2.46
N ASP A 114 17.26 -9.60 -2.34
CA ASP A 114 18.04 -9.30 -1.13
C ASP A 114 18.83 -7.99 -1.26
N ASN A 115 19.13 -7.54 -2.49
CA ASN A 115 19.92 -6.32 -2.71
C ASN A 115 19.15 -5.27 -3.52
N TRP A 116 19.30 -4.01 -3.11
CA TRP A 116 18.72 -2.86 -3.79
C TRP A 116 19.53 -2.47 -5.03
N GLU A 117 18.91 -2.52 -6.21
CA GLU A 117 19.43 -1.82 -7.40
C GLU A 117 19.25 -0.31 -7.25
N ILE A 118 18.12 0.09 -6.68
CA ILE A 118 17.79 1.47 -6.34
C ILE A 118 16.87 1.48 -5.13
N MET A 119 17.21 2.24 -4.10
CA MET A 119 16.39 2.47 -2.92
C MET A 119 16.28 3.96 -2.69
N LEU A 120 15.06 4.48 -2.67
CA LEU A 120 14.78 5.89 -2.47
C LEU A 120 13.90 6.04 -1.25
N THR A 121 14.28 6.96 -0.38
CA THR A 121 13.62 7.14 0.91
C THR A 121 13.17 8.59 1.07
N TYR A 122 11.99 8.77 1.63
CA TYR A 122 11.40 10.04 1.99
C TYR A 122 10.95 9.99 3.45
N ASN A 123 11.11 11.11 4.16
CA ASN A 123 10.49 11.31 5.46
C ASN A 123 9.26 12.18 5.28
N VAL A 124 8.13 11.76 5.84
CA VAL A 124 6.91 12.55 5.94
C VAL A 124 7.03 13.42 7.19
N ALA A 125 6.98 14.74 7.03
CA ALA A 125 7.11 15.66 8.14
C ALA A 125 5.92 15.52 9.11
N SER A 126 6.19 15.14 10.36
CA SER A 126 5.13 14.94 11.37
C SER A 126 4.51 16.25 11.87
N ASN A 127 5.27 17.35 11.83
CA ASN A 127 4.86 18.66 12.33
C ASN A 127 5.25 19.77 11.36
N THR A 128 4.50 20.87 11.39
CA THR A 128 4.88 22.09 10.68
C THR A 128 5.95 22.84 11.47
N ASN A 129 7.04 23.22 10.81
CA ASN A 129 8.11 24.05 11.35
C ASN A 129 8.58 25.07 10.29
N GLU A 130 9.67 25.79 10.56
CA GLU A 130 10.22 26.79 9.63
C GLU A 130 10.61 26.24 8.26
N LYS A 131 10.92 24.93 8.17
CA LYS A 131 11.44 24.28 6.96
C LYS A 131 10.37 23.47 6.22
N PHE A 132 9.50 22.79 6.94
CA PHE A 132 8.58 21.80 6.38
C PHE A 132 7.18 21.95 6.95
N ARG A 133 6.18 21.63 6.13
CA ARG A 133 4.79 21.53 6.56
C ARG A 133 4.46 20.11 6.98
N ARG A 134 3.59 19.93 7.96
CA ARG A 134 3.04 18.62 8.32
C ARG A 134 2.49 17.90 7.08
N GLY A 135 2.81 16.62 6.96
CA GLY A 135 2.42 15.77 5.82
C GLY A 135 3.27 15.94 4.56
N GLN A 136 4.22 16.89 4.53
CA GLN A 136 5.14 17.07 3.39
C GLN A 136 6.14 15.92 3.30
N TRP A 137 6.37 15.40 2.10
CA TRP A 137 7.38 14.40 1.83
C TRP A 137 8.72 15.08 1.55
N VAL A 138 9.76 14.67 2.28
CA VAL A 138 11.10 15.25 2.20
C VAL A 138 12.09 14.17 1.83
N PRO A 139 12.86 14.30 0.73
CA PRO A 139 13.88 13.34 0.35
C PRO A 139 14.89 13.07 1.48
N ASN A 140 15.17 11.79 1.72
CA ASN A 140 16.12 11.34 2.73
C ASN A 140 17.40 10.80 2.07
N THR A 141 18.43 11.65 1.99
CA THR A 141 19.74 11.34 1.40
C THR A 141 20.65 10.48 2.28
N LYS A 142 20.25 10.21 3.53
CA LYS A 142 21.00 9.32 4.42
C LYS A 142 20.70 7.85 4.14
N GLU A 143 19.45 7.57 3.76
CA GLU A 143 18.96 6.20 3.49
C GLU A 143 18.89 5.90 1.99
N SER A 144 18.78 6.90 1.11
CA SER A 144 18.68 6.65 -0.33
C SER A 144 20.00 6.16 -0.94
N MET A 145 19.96 5.12 -1.78
CA MET A 145 21.11 4.51 -2.44
C MET A 145 20.80 4.07 -3.89
N LEU A 146 21.84 4.01 -4.71
CA LEU A 146 21.82 3.48 -6.08
C LEU A 146 22.91 2.41 -6.20
N GLY A 147 22.50 1.15 -6.30
CA GLY A 147 23.37 0.02 -5.99
C GLY A 147 23.98 0.21 -4.59
N GLU A 148 25.28 -0.02 -4.45
CA GLU A 148 26.00 0.13 -3.17
C GLU A 148 26.35 1.58 -2.79
N LYS A 149 25.92 2.59 -3.56
CA LYS A 149 26.33 3.99 -3.36
C LYS A 149 25.19 4.85 -2.81
N ASP A 150 25.44 5.50 -1.68
CA ASP A 150 24.52 6.50 -1.13
C ASP A 150 24.30 7.69 -2.07
N ILE A 151 23.05 8.16 -2.13
CA ILE A 151 22.64 9.35 -2.86
C ILE A 151 22.65 10.56 -1.92
N LYS A 152 23.67 11.42 -2.02
CA LYS A 152 23.83 12.58 -1.13
C LYS A 152 23.09 13.86 -1.56
N ILE A 153 22.41 13.83 -2.73
CA ILE A 153 21.78 15.02 -3.34
C ILE A 153 20.25 14.84 -3.36
N PRO A 154 19.46 15.66 -2.64
CA PRO A 154 17.99 15.54 -2.58
C PRO A 154 17.32 15.61 -3.96
N GLU A 155 17.80 16.49 -4.84
CA GLU A 155 17.24 16.67 -6.18
C GLU A 155 17.45 15.44 -7.07
N LEU A 156 18.49 14.65 -6.77
CA LEU A 156 18.72 13.37 -7.46
C LEU A 156 17.74 12.30 -6.96
N VAL A 157 17.44 12.26 -5.66
CA VAL A 157 16.39 11.38 -5.09
C VAL A 157 15.04 11.68 -5.75
N GLU A 158 14.68 12.97 -5.85
CA GLU A 158 13.43 13.39 -6.51
C GLU A 158 13.35 12.98 -7.98
N ARG A 159 14.43 13.21 -8.73
CA ARG A 159 14.47 12.86 -10.15
C ARG A 159 14.35 11.35 -10.38
N LEU A 160 15.12 10.57 -9.61
CA LEU A 160 15.10 9.11 -9.70
C LEU A 160 13.74 8.56 -9.25
N GLY A 161 13.16 9.14 -8.19
CA GLY A 161 11.85 8.75 -7.68
C GLY A 161 10.76 9.03 -8.70
N SER A 162 10.75 10.23 -9.28
CA SER A 162 9.85 10.60 -10.38
C SER A 162 9.95 9.61 -11.55
N ASP A 163 11.17 9.30 -11.99
CA ASP A 163 11.39 8.36 -13.10
C ASP A 163 10.92 6.93 -12.73
N TRP A 164 11.14 6.50 -11.48
CA TRP A 164 10.68 5.20 -10.97
C TRP A 164 9.16 5.10 -10.94
N VAL A 165 8.46 6.08 -10.35
CA VAL A 165 6.98 6.05 -10.27
C VAL A 165 6.35 6.16 -11.65
N ALA A 166 6.91 6.98 -12.55
CA ALA A 166 6.43 7.07 -13.94
C ALA A 166 6.53 5.71 -14.65
N LYS A 167 7.63 4.99 -14.46
CA LYS A 167 7.82 3.63 -15.00
C LYS A 167 6.85 2.63 -14.37
N ALA A 168 6.65 2.67 -13.06
CA ALA A 168 5.71 1.79 -12.35
C ALA A 168 4.26 1.99 -12.85
N ILE A 169 3.85 3.24 -13.04
CA ILE A 169 2.52 3.59 -13.55
C ILE A 169 2.35 3.19 -15.01
N ARG A 170 3.32 3.51 -15.88
CA ARG A 170 3.28 3.14 -17.30
C ARG A 170 3.16 1.62 -17.46
N ASN A 171 3.92 0.87 -16.67
CA ASN A 171 3.89 -0.59 -16.70
C ASN A 171 2.69 -1.21 -15.99
N LYS A 172 1.87 -0.39 -15.30
CA LYS A 172 0.76 -0.83 -14.45
C LYS A 172 1.19 -1.95 -13.50
N SER A 173 2.24 -1.71 -12.73
CA SER A 173 2.88 -2.72 -11.86
C SER A 173 1.93 -3.40 -10.87
N TRP A 174 0.76 -2.82 -10.61
CA TRP A 174 -0.31 -3.40 -9.79
C TRP A 174 -1.15 -4.49 -10.49
N GLU A 175 -1.04 -4.68 -11.80
CA GLU A 175 -1.84 -5.68 -12.54
C GLU A 175 -1.30 -7.12 -12.39
N ALA A 176 -2.21 -8.10 -12.33
CA ALA A 176 -1.88 -9.53 -12.31
C ALA A 176 -1.46 -10.09 -13.67
N ARG A 177 -0.43 -9.53 -14.30
CA ARG A 177 0.07 -10.05 -15.58
C ARG A 177 0.70 -11.43 -15.40
N LYS A 178 0.80 -12.19 -16.50
CA LYS A 178 1.44 -13.51 -16.48
C LYS A 178 2.86 -13.39 -15.91
N GLY A 179 3.18 -14.19 -14.90
CA GLY A 179 4.48 -14.18 -14.23
C GLY A 179 4.65 -13.15 -13.12
N VAL A 180 3.74 -12.17 -12.97
CA VAL A 180 3.80 -11.19 -11.87
C VAL A 180 3.32 -11.83 -10.56
N LYS A 181 4.06 -11.60 -9.47
CA LYS A 181 3.69 -12.00 -8.11
C LYS A 181 3.73 -10.79 -7.19
N HIS A 182 2.63 -10.52 -6.51
CA HIS A 182 2.56 -9.50 -5.47
C HIS A 182 2.66 -10.14 -4.09
N THR A 183 3.33 -9.48 -3.15
CA THR A 183 3.28 -9.82 -1.72
C THR A 183 2.96 -8.57 -0.92
N PHE A 184 2.43 -8.76 0.29
CA PHE A 184 1.99 -7.68 1.14
C PHE A 184 2.07 -8.04 2.62
N HIS A 185 2.90 -7.31 3.35
CA HIS A 185 3.12 -7.53 4.76
C HIS A 185 2.79 -6.28 5.55
N VAL A 186 2.34 -6.48 6.79
CA VAL A 186 2.06 -5.40 7.73
C VAL A 186 2.57 -5.74 9.11
N GLU A 187 2.92 -4.71 9.86
CA GLU A 187 3.25 -4.83 11.28
C GLU A 187 2.47 -3.78 12.05
N TYR A 188 1.87 -4.16 13.18
CA TYR A 188 1.14 -3.26 14.08
C TYR A 188 2.04 -2.66 15.18
N ALA A 189 3.24 -3.22 15.34
CA ALA A 189 4.29 -2.75 16.25
C ALA A 189 5.65 -3.17 15.66
N PRO A 190 6.79 -2.66 16.15
CA PRO A 190 8.09 -3.27 15.86
C PRO A 190 8.05 -4.73 16.31
N MET A 191 7.97 -5.67 15.38
CA MET A 191 7.90 -7.11 15.63
C MET A 191 9.31 -7.72 15.54
N ASP A 192 9.40 -9.03 15.30
CA ASP A 192 10.67 -9.75 15.16
C ASP A 192 11.60 -9.03 14.17
N ILE A 193 12.81 -8.70 14.64
CA ILE A 193 13.85 -7.98 13.88
C ILE A 193 14.20 -8.72 12.57
N PHE A 194 13.94 -10.03 12.52
CA PHE A 194 14.28 -10.90 11.40
C PHE A 194 13.08 -11.33 10.54
N GLY A 195 11.88 -10.82 10.80
CA GLY A 195 10.67 -11.17 10.05
C GLY A 195 10.19 -10.04 9.12
N ASP A 196 9.60 -10.40 7.98
CA ASP A 196 8.99 -9.44 7.03
C ASP A 196 7.63 -8.86 7.49
N GLY A 197 7.23 -9.12 8.73
CA GLY A 197 5.89 -8.83 9.27
C GLY A 197 4.83 -9.90 8.95
N ILE A 198 3.56 -9.58 9.16
CA ILE A 198 2.44 -10.51 8.92
C ILE A 198 2.07 -10.51 7.45
N ALA A 199 2.31 -11.63 6.76
CA ALA A 199 1.84 -11.86 5.40
C ALA A 199 0.30 -11.91 5.35
N THR A 200 -0.34 -10.98 4.63
CA THR A 200 -1.80 -10.88 4.65
C THR A 200 -2.43 -10.33 3.37
N SER A 201 -3.75 -10.52 3.24
CA SER A 201 -4.52 -9.86 2.20
C SER A 201 -4.95 -8.46 2.66
N PRO A 202 -4.88 -7.43 1.80
CA PRO A 202 -5.59 -6.17 2.00
C PRO A 202 -7.07 -6.32 2.35
N HIS A 203 -7.74 -7.39 1.89
CA HIS A 203 -9.14 -7.69 2.25
C HIS A 203 -9.35 -7.95 3.73
N LEU A 204 -8.33 -8.45 4.43
CA LEU A 204 -8.40 -8.88 5.82
C LEU A 204 -7.93 -7.80 6.80
N LEU A 205 -7.44 -6.65 6.31
CA LEU A 205 -6.88 -5.61 7.18
C LEU A 205 -7.93 -4.96 8.07
N TYR A 206 -9.11 -4.70 7.52
CA TYR A 206 -10.16 -3.88 8.13
C TYR A 206 -11.54 -4.53 8.12
N ALA A 207 -11.58 -5.82 7.76
CA ALA A 207 -12.78 -6.64 7.80
C ALA A 207 -12.38 -8.10 8.02
N SER A 208 -13.26 -8.86 8.68
CA SER A 208 -13.11 -10.31 8.77
C SER A 208 -13.35 -10.97 7.41
N LEU A 209 -12.91 -12.22 7.26
CA LEU A 209 -13.24 -13.02 6.09
C LEU A 209 -14.76 -13.22 6.01
N ASP A 210 -15.37 -12.73 4.94
CA ASP A 210 -16.79 -12.94 4.66
C ASP A 210 -17.00 -13.60 3.29
N VAL A 211 -17.33 -14.89 3.32
CA VAL A 211 -17.67 -15.67 2.12
C VAL A 211 -19.17 -15.62 1.78
N GLY A 212 -19.96 -14.89 2.56
CA GLY A 212 -21.36 -14.59 2.29
C GLY A 212 -21.55 -13.39 1.35
N ASN A 213 -20.49 -12.62 1.11
CA ASN A 213 -20.46 -11.49 0.19
C ASN A 213 -19.36 -11.68 -0.86
N CYS A 214 -19.55 -11.07 -2.04
CA CYS A 214 -18.53 -11.09 -3.09
C CYS A 214 -17.29 -10.34 -2.61
N THR A 215 -16.12 -10.99 -2.61
CA THR A 215 -14.85 -10.39 -2.17
C THR A 215 -14.47 -9.15 -2.99
N THR A 216 -14.88 -9.07 -4.26
CA THR A 216 -14.53 -7.95 -5.15
C THR A 216 -15.49 -6.77 -5.05
N CYS A 217 -16.81 -7.04 -5.05
CA CYS A 217 -17.84 -5.99 -5.19
C CYS A 217 -18.83 -5.91 -4.02
N GLY A 218 -18.71 -6.77 -3.01
CA GLY A 218 -19.58 -6.78 -1.84
C GLY A 218 -21.00 -7.31 -2.07
N THR A 219 -21.38 -7.73 -3.28
CA THR A 219 -22.72 -8.30 -3.52
C THR A 219 -22.97 -9.50 -2.62
N SER A 220 -24.07 -9.45 -1.87
CA SER A 220 -24.45 -10.53 -0.96
C SER A 220 -24.97 -11.77 -1.68
N ALA A 221 -24.68 -12.94 -1.11
CA ALA A 221 -25.24 -14.22 -1.51
C ALA A 221 -26.78 -14.25 -1.52
N LYS A 222 -27.43 -13.36 -0.75
CA LYS A 222 -28.89 -13.16 -0.76
C LYS A 222 -29.40 -12.57 -2.07
N ILE A 223 -28.57 -11.79 -2.77
CA ILE A 223 -28.90 -11.10 -4.02
C ILE A 223 -28.52 -11.95 -5.22
N LYS A 224 -27.32 -12.56 -5.19
CA LYS A 224 -26.77 -13.36 -6.30
C LYS A 224 -25.97 -14.52 -5.76
N SER A 225 -26.08 -15.69 -6.38
CA SER A 225 -25.27 -16.85 -6.00
C SER A 225 -23.77 -16.54 -6.12
N LEU A 226 -23.01 -16.97 -5.12
CA LEU A 226 -21.57 -16.79 -5.07
C LEU A 226 -20.86 -18.14 -5.24
N ASN A 227 -19.78 -18.13 -6.01
CA ASN A 227 -18.89 -19.27 -6.16
C ASN A 227 -17.66 -19.04 -5.30
N ARG A 228 -17.38 -19.99 -4.40
CA ARG A 228 -16.14 -19.95 -3.63
C ARG A 228 -14.94 -20.26 -4.52
N CYS A 229 -13.78 -19.72 -4.20
CA CYS A 229 -12.53 -20.08 -4.86
C CYS A 229 -12.29 -21.59 -4.73
N GLY A 230 -12.27 -22.31 -5.84
CA GLY A 230 -12.14 -23.78 -5.84
C GLY A 230 -10.82 -24.32 -5.29
N ARG A 231 -9.79 -23.47 -5.19
CA ARG A 231 -8.46 -23.86 -4.66
C ARG A 231 -8.36 -23.70 -3.14
N CYS A 232 -8.69 -22.52 -2.62
CA CYS A 232 -8.46 -22.21 -1.21
C CYS A 232 -9.74 -22.13 -0.37
N GLY A 233 -10.91 -21.89 -0.99
CA GLY A 233 -12.19 -21.74 -0.31
C GLY A 233 -12.37 -20.45 0.51
N THR A 234 -11.36 -19.58 0.58
CA THR A 234 -11.32 -18.38 1.46
C THR A 234 -11.62 -17.08 0.71
N ALA A 235 -12.37 -17.16 -0.38
CA ALA A 235 -12.91 -16.02 -1.12
C ALA A 235 -14.15 -16.47 -1.88
N ALA A 236 -15.08 -15.55 -2.14
CA ALA A 236 -16.34 -15.83 -2.82
C ALA A 236 -16.62 -14.77 -3.88
N TYR A 237 -17.10 -15.19 -5.06
CA TYR A 237 -17.28 -14.30 -6.21
C TYR A 237 -18.64 -14.49 -6.86
N CYS A 238 -19.29 -13.39 -7.22
CA CYS A 238 -20.57 -13.42 -7.92
C CYS A 238 -20.44 -13.68 -9.43
N SER A 239 -19.21 -13.62 -9.98
CA SER A 239 -18.89 -13.89 -11.38
C SER A 239 -17.41 -14.24 -11.55
N GLY A 240 -17.05 -14.85 -12.69
CA GLY A 240 -15.66 -15.05 -13.07
C GLY A 240 -14.93 -13.75 -13.44
N GLU A 241 -15.63 -12.63 -13.59
CA GLU A 241 -15.04 -11.30 -13.75
C GLU A 241 -14.51 -10.79 -12.41
N CYS A 242 -15.34 -10.81 -11.36
CA CYS A 242 -14.93 -10.45 -10.01
C CYS A 242 -13.71 -11.27 -9.54
N GLN A 243 -13.71 -12.58 -9.82
CA GLN A 243 -12.57 -13.45 -9.51
C GLN A 243 -11.28 -13.03 -10.24
N ARG A 244 -11.38 -12.66 -11.54
CA ARG A 244 -10.22 -12.24 -12.33
C ARG A 244 -9.68 -10.88 -11.88
N GLU A 245 -10.55 -9.96 -11.52
CA GLU A 245 -10.17 -8.64 -11.01
C GLU A 245 -9.44 -8.75 -9.67
N ASP A 246 -9.95 -9.58 -8.76
CA ASP A 246 -9.35 -9.82 -7.45
C ASP A 246 -8.05 -10.62 -7.51
N TRP A 247 -7.77 -11.29 -8.62
CA TRP A 247 -6.61 -12.18 -8.76
C TRP A 247 -5.27 -11.48 -8.47
N ARG A 248 -5.15 -10.17 -8.73
CA ARG A 248 -3.93 -9.39 -8.39
C ARG A 248 -3.62 -9.36 -6.90
N VAL A 249 -4.64 -9.52 -6.06
CA VAL A 249 -4.51 -9.56 -4.60
C VAL A 249 -4.59 -11.00 -4.11
N HIS A 250 -5.62 -11.73 -4.56
CA HIS A 250 -5.93 -13.07 -4.06
C HIS A 250 -4.90 -14.13 -4.45
N LYS A 251 -4.20 -13.98 -5.58
CA LYS A 251 -3.26 -14.99 -6.08
C LYS A 251 -2.27 -15.44 -5.02
N TRP A 252 -1.68 -14.50 -4.28
CA TRP A 252 -0.67 -14.81 -3.28
C TRP A 252 -1.25 -15.63 -2.13
N ILE A 253 -2.33 -15.15 -1.51
CA ILE A 253 -3.03 -15.83 -0.41
C ILE A 253 -3.57 -17.20 -0.82
N CYS A 254 -4.07 -17.31 -2.05
CA CYS A 254 -4.54 -18.57 -2.63
C CYS A 254 -3.42 -19.61 -2.79
N THR A 255 -2.17 -19.15 -2.97
CA THR A 255 -0.98 -20.00 -3.13
C THR A 255 -0.21 -20.25 -1.84
N MET A 256 -0.52 -19.56 -0.75
CA MET A 256 0.08 -19.80 0.57
C MET A 256 -0.29 -21.18 1.14
N SER A 257 0.49 -21.63 2.12
CA SER A 257 0.17 -22.85 2.86
C SER A 257 -1.18 -22.71 3.56
N ALA A 258 -1.82 -23.84 3.88
CA ALA A 258 -3.08 -23.82 4.62
C ALA A 258 -2.92 -23.26 6.04
N GLU A 259 -1.74 -23.46 6.65
CA GLU A 259 -1.39 -22.96 7.97
C GLU A 259 -1.27 -21.44 7.97
N ASP A 260 -0.43 -20.87 7.10
CA ASP A 260 -0.23 -19.41 7.03
C ASP A 260 -1.53 -18.68 6.72
N ARG A 261 -2.30 -19.23 5.78
CA ARG A 261 -3.62 -18.67 5.43
C ARG A 261 -4.61 -18.78 6.59
N GLY A 262 -4.62 -19.91 7.31
CA GLY A 262 -5.45 -20.10 8.49
C GLY A 262 -5.10 -19.10 9.60
N MET A 263 -3.80 -18.85 9.80
CA MET A 263 -3.31 -17.84 10.73
C MET A 263 -3.80 -16.45 10.32
N ALA A 264 -3.57 -16.03 9.07
CA ALA A 264 -4.00 -14.72 8.56
C ALA A 264 -5.50 -14.46 8.73
N ILE A 265 -6.33 -15.49 8.54
CA ILE A 265 -7.78 -15.41 8.76
C ILE A 265 -8.11 -15.30 10.24
N LYS A 266 -7.50 -16.15 11.08
CA LYS A 266 -7.73 -16.16 12.53
C LYS A 266 -7.38 -14.82 13.17
N VAL A 267 -6.27 -14.20 12.75
CA VAL A 267 -5.85 -12.90 13.29
C VAL A 267 -6.78 -11.75 12.87
N SER A 268 -7.59 -11.96 11.83
CA SER A 268 -8.50 -10.95 11.29
C SER A 268 -9.95 -11.15 11.71
N ASP A 269 -10.26 -12.17 12.51
CA ASP A 269 -11.64 -12.59 12.80
C ASP A 269 -12.45 -11.56 13.60
N LYS A 270 -11.77 -10.69 14.36
CA LYS A 270 -12.36 -9.60 15.15
C LYS A 270 -12.59 -8.32 14.35
N GLY A 271 -13.12 -8.44 13.13
CA GLY A 271 -13.42 -7.30 12.26
C GLY A 271 -12.21 -6.75 11.49
N GLY A 272 -11.16 -7.55 11.31
CA GLY A 272 -9.93 -7.18 10.59
C GLY A 272 -8.68 -7.20 11.46
N LEU A 273 -7.53 -7.39 10.81
CA LEU A 273 -6.22 -7.50 11.45
C LEU A 273 -5.83 -6.26 12.26
N TYR A 274 -6.31 -5.07 11.91
CA TYR A 274 -6.01 -3.83 12.67
C TYR A 274 -6.55 -3.86 14.12
N LYS A 275 -7.50 -4.75 14.40
CA LYS A 275 -8.09 -5.00 15.72
C LYS A 275 -7.44 -6.19 16.45
N TRP A 276 -6.32 -6.72 15.96
CA TRP A 276 -5.66 -7.87 16.56
C TRP A 276 -5.13 -7.58 17.97
N ASP A 277 -4.43 -6.46 18.14
CA ASP A 277 -3.87 -6.02 19.43
C ASP A 277 -4.30 -4.58 19.73
N THR A 278 -5.58 -4.44 20.11
CA THR A 278 -6.18 -3.13 20.43
C THR A 278 -5.60 -2.50 21.69
N GLU A 279 -4.89 -3.26 22.54
CA GLU A 279 -4.18 -2.68 23.70
C GLU A 279 -2.99 -1.83 23.26
N ARG A 280 -2.36 -2.18 22.14
CA ARG A 280 -1.24 -1.42 21.57
C ARG A 280 -1.67 -0.37 20.56
N THR A 281 -2.67 -0.66 19.73
CA THR A 281 -3.03 0.20 18.58
C THR A 281 -4.17 1.17 18.88
N MET A 282 -4.87 1.02 20.01
CA MET A 282 -6.03 1.84 20.38
C MET A 282 -5.92 2.31 21.83
N VAL A 283 -6.63 3.39 22.16
CA VAL A 283 -6.67 3.95 23.51
C VAL A 283 -7.85 3.42 24.31
N ALA A 284 -7.79 3.53 25.63
CA ALA A 284 -8.89 3.08 26.48
C ALA A 284 -10.13 3.97 26.29
N ARG A 285 -11.32 3.40 26.51
CA ARG A 285 -12.57 4.16 26.43
C ARG A 285 -12.56 5.30 27.45
N GLY A 286 -12.81 6.52 26.98
CA GLY A 286 -12.80 7.73 27.80
C GLY A 286 -11.47 8.48 27.84
N GLU A 287 -10.42 7.94 27.22
CA GLU A 287 -9.17 8.67 26.99
C GLU A 287 -9.25 9.45 25.66
N GLU A 288 -8.84 10.72 25.69
CA GLU A 288 -8.74 11.57 24.51
C GLU A 288 -7.25 11.79 24.20
N VAL A 289 -6.70 10.96 23.32
CA VAL A 289 -5.30 11.07 22.86
C VAL A 289 -5.30 11.46 21.40
N GLU A 290 -4.56 12.51 21.05
CA GLU A 290 -4.41 12.94 19.66
C GLU A 290 -3.59 11.94 18.84
N SER A 291 -4.00 11.73 17.59
CA SER A 291 -3.28 10.94 16.59
C SER A 291 -2.09 11.72 16.05
N GLU A 292 -0.94 11.06 15.99
CA GLU A 292 0.28 11.59 15.37
C GLU A 292 0.31 11.38 13.86
N ASN A 293 -0.73 10.76 13.28
CA ASN A 293 -0.76 10.39 11.87
C ASN A 293 -0.72 11.63 10.96
N PRO A 294 0.41 11.88 10.23
CA PRO A 294 0.63 13.11 9.47
C PRO A 294 -0.27 13.22 8.22
N PHE A 295 -0.97 12.15 7.85
CA PHE A 295 -1.83 12.13 6.68
C PHE A 295 -3.22 12.70 6.93
N PHE A 296 -3.67 12.86 8.17
CA PHE A 296 -4.92 13.59 8.42
C PHE A 296 -4.77 15.07 8.12
N GLU A 297 -5.76 15.67 7.45
CA GLU A 297 -5.79 17.11 7.17
C GLU A 297 -5.85 17.94 8.46
N THR A 298 -6.59 17.44 9.45
CA THR A 298 -6.75 18.04 10.77
C THR A 298 -6.46 16.99 11.84
N THR A 299 -5.99 17.41 13.01
CA THR A 299 -5.74 16.50 14.14
C THR A 299 -7.00 15.69 14.47
N GLN A 300 -6.82 14.36 14.57
CA GLN A 300 -7.88 13.43 14.98
C GLN A 300 -7.53 12.86 16.35
N LEU A 301 -8.52 12.33 17.08
CA LEU A 301 -8.27 11.49 18.25
C LEU A 301 -7.93 10.06 17.79
N LYS A 302 -7.13 9.32 18.56
CA LYS A 302 -6.87 7.90 18.29
C LYS A 302 -8.14 7.07 18.47
N ARG A 303 -8.19 5.93 17.76
CA ARG A 303 -9.24 4.91 17.92
C ARG A 303 -9.34 4.46 19.37
N THR A 304 -10.55 4.28 19.85
CA THR A 304 -10.84 3.73 21.18
C THR A 304 -11.14 2.23 21.07
N ARG A 305 -10.58 1.41 21.96
CA ARG A 305 -10.91 -0.01 22.01
C ARG A 305 -12.31 -0.25 22.57
N GLU A 306 -13.02 -1.22 21.99
CA GLU A 306 -14.24 -1.79 22.57
C GLU A 306 -13.83 -2.68 23.75
N GLU A 307 -14.53 -2.59 24.89
CA GLU A 307 -14.27 -3.37 26.11
C GLU A 307 -14.51 -4.88 25.92
#